data_AF-A0A445H6A5-F1
#
_entry.id   AF-A0A445H6A5-F1
#
_cell.length_a   1.000
_cell.length_b   1.000
_cell.length_c   1.000
_cell.angle_alpha   90.00
_cell.angle_beta   90.00
_cell.angle_gamma   90.00
#
_symmetry.space_group_name_H-M   'P 1'
#
loop_
_entity.id
_entity.type
_entity.pdbx_description
1 polymer ?
#
loop_
_entity_poly.entity_id
_entity_poly.type
_entity_poly.pdbx_seq_one_letter_code
_entity_poly.pdbx_strand_id
1 'polypeptide(L)'
;VHHARRFYENLVPSYTVYEVECPDHSFRKFTDDGQYLISFSRNHQELIVYRPRWLSFSCKDEDCDKHDLPSRAKRFDSFFTQLYCVALASCNELICKDFFLYMESNQFGLFSTSTAQIHDAPAVGGVVQGVPSIEKITFHLLRLEDGEILDKKVFSNDFVNLTHNMGVFLYDDLLAIVSLRYQTIHILQIRDSRNLVDVRAIGEFCREDDELFLNSNAQGMALSDKNKQLQLPGNHIENHLHQGQPNLGNSFLSGIKQRLLSFIFQGLWNEERDDTLRIQRLRKKFYFHFQDYVDLIIWKVQFLDRHHLLIKFGSVDGGVSRNADHHPTFVVVYNMDTTEIVSFYQNSPDELYLLFEQFCDHFHATSRNSMYMNFISSHSNNIHALEQLWSIKDKASSSAQVVLLVVSF
;
A
#
# COMPACT_ATOMS: atom_id res chain seq x y z
N VAL A 1 -23.90 17.59 -13.26
CA VAL A 1 -22.60 18.20 -12.84
C VAL A 1 -22.67 19.74 -12.77
N HIS A 2 -23.05 20.47 -13.82
CA HIS A 2 -23.08 21.95 -13.77
C HIS A 2 -23.99 22.59 -12.69
N HIS A 3 -25.15 22.00 -12.38
CA HIS A 3 -26.05 22.54 -11.35
C HIS A 3 -25.53 22.37 -9.92
N ALA A 4 -24.86 21.25 -9.61
CA ALA A 4 -24.28 21.03 -8.28
C ALA A 4 -23.05 21.94 -8.04
N ARG A 5 -22.19 22.17 -9.06
CA ARG A 5 -21.11 23.17 -8.95
C ARG A 5 -21.67 24.58 -8.69
N ARG A 6 -22.70 24.99 -9.44
CA ARG A 6 -23.41 26.27 -9.18
C ARG A 6 -24.04 26.33 -7.78
N PHE A 7 -24.51 25.20 -7.23
CA PHE A 7 -25.04 25.17 -5.87
C PHE A 7 -23.95 25.42 -4.82
N TYR A 8 -22.79 24.77 -4.94
CA TYR A 8 -21.66 24.97 -4.02
C TYR A 8 -21.03 26.37 -4.13
N GLU A 9 -21.06 27.01 -5.29
CA GLU A 9 -20.64 28.42 -5.45
C GLU A 9 -21.49 29.39 -4.61
N ASN A 10 -22.73 28.99 -4.25
CA ASN A 10 -23.66 29.81 -3.47
C ASN A 10 -23.78 29.39 -2.00
N LEU A 11 -23.11 28.30 -1.60
CA LEU A 11 -23.12 27.78 -0.23
C LEU A 11 -21.72 27.91 0.36
N VAL A 12 -21.47 29.08 0.94
CA VAL A 12 -20.20 29.41 1.59
C VAL A 12 -20.34 29.36 3.11
N PRO A 13 -19.31 28.93 3.85
CA PRO A 13 -19.30 29.07 5.30
C PRO A 13 -19.48 30.54 5.68
N SER A 14 -20.60 30.87 6.32
CA SER A 14 -20.94 32.25 6.73
C SER A 14 -20.65 32.54 8.20
N TYR A 15 -20.36 31.51 9.00
CA TYR A 15 -20.13 31.64 10.44
C TYR A 15 -19.17 30.54 10.94
N THR A 16 -18.23 30.91 11.81
CA THR A 16 -17.30 29.97 12.47
C THR A 16 -17.55 29.98 13.97
N VAL A 17 -17.81 28.80 14.55
CA VAL A 17 -17.94 28.65 16.00
C VAL A 17 -16.58 28.32 16.60
N TYR A 18 -16.11 29.15 17.53
CA TYR A 18 -14.87 28.93 18.27
C TYR A 18 -15.15 28.30 19.64
N GLU A 19 -14.12 27.67 20.22
CA GLU A 19 -14.15 27.12 21.58
C GLU A 19 -15.28 26.09 21.81
N VAL A 20 -15.54 25.25 20.80
CA VAL A 20 -16.50 24.15 20.92
C VAL A 20 -15.98 23.14 21.94
N GLU A 21 -16.82 22.77 22.91
CA GLU A 21 -16.57 21.68 23.86
C GLU A 21 -16.54 20.35 23.10
N CYS A 22 -15.34 19.87 22.79
CA CYS A 22 -15.11 18.61 22.09
C CYS A 22 -14.74 17.48 23.07
N PRO A 23 -15.16 16.23 22.79
CA PRO A 23 -14.67 15.08 23.54
C PRO A 23 -13.17 14.88 23.32
N ASP A 24 -12.49 14.25 24.29
CA ASP A 24 -11.06 13.98 24.26
C ASP A 24 -10.73 12.77 23.36
N HIS A 25 -11.05 12.92 22.07
CA HIS A 25 -10.91 11.89 21.03
C HIS A 25 -9.97 12.38 19.92
N SER A 26 -9.34 11.43 19.24
CA SER A 26 -8.58 11.71 18.02
C SER A 26 -9.52 11.63 16.82
N PHE A 27 -9.89 12.79 16.27
CA PHE A 27 -10.70 12.87 15.04
C PHE A 27 -9.84 12.51 13.83
N ARG A 28 -10.28 11.55 13.01
CA ARG A 28 -9.52 11.06 11.86
C ARG A 28 -9.96 11.71 10.56
N LYS A 29 -11.16 11.36 10.08
CA LYS A 29 -11.73 11.91 8.84
C LYS A 29 -13.22 11.59 8.73
N PHE A 30 -13.90 12.32 7.85
CA PHE A 30 -15.23 11.94 7.38
C PHE A 30 -15.13 10.86 6.29
N THR A 31 -16.16 10.03 6.16
CA THR A 31 -16.40 9.29 4.91
C THR A 31 -16.72 10.27 3.79
N ASP A 32 -16.41 9.93 2.54
CA ASP A 32 -16.57 10.87 1.42
C ASP A 32 -18.02 11.30 1.16
N ASP A 33 -18.99 10.48 1.58
CA ASP A 33 -20.42 10.80 1.55
C ASP A 33 -20.87 11.68 2.73
N GLY A 34 -19.98 11.96 3.69
CA GLY A 34 -20.26 12.72 4.90
C GLY A 34 -21.17 12.00 5.91
N GLN A 35 -21.50 10.72 5.72
CA GLN A 35 -22.43 10.04 6.63
C GLN A 35 -21.81 9.75 8.00
N TYR A 36 -20.49 9.57 8.05
CA TYR A 36 -19.79 9.17 9.26
C TYR A 36 -18.55 10.04 9.48
N LEU A 37 -18.33 10.42 10.74
CA LEU A 37 -17.06 10.93 11.24
C LEU A 37 -16.38 9.82 12.05
N ILE A 38 -15.19 9.43 11.59
CA ILE A 38 -14.38 8.38 12.21
C ILE A 38 -13.42 9.01 13.21
N SER A 39 -13.42 8.47 14.43
CA SER A 39 -12.59 8.92 15.54
C SER A 39 -12.03 7.75 16.33
N PHE A 40 -10.96 7.99 17.07
CA PHE A 40 -10.36 7.02 17.98
C PHE A 40 -10.33 7.56 19.41
N SER A 41 -10.41 6.67 20.39
CA SER A 41 -10.16 7.04 21.78
C SER A 41 -8.74 7.57 21.96
N ARG A 42 -8.50 8.41 22.97
CA ARG A 42 -7.18 8.99 23.26
C ARG A 42 -6.08 7.95 23.48
N ASN A 43 -6.43 6.80 24.06
CA ASN A 43 -5.52 5.68 24.26
C ASN A 43 -5.38 4.77 23.03
N HIS A 44 -6.02 5.10 21.91
CA HIS A 44 -6.01 4.34 20.66
C HIS A 44 -6.42 2.87 20.84
N GLN A 45 -7.45 2.62 21.66
CA GLN A 45 -8.00 1.27 21.88
C GLN A 45 -9.36 1.08 21.21
N GLU A 46 -10.15 2.15 21.15
CA GLU A 46 -11.54 2.11 20.71
C GLU A 46 -11.74 2.96 19.46
N LEU A 47 -12.51 2.42 18.52
CA LEU A 47 -13.09 3.13 17.40
C LEU A 47 -14.40 3.77 17.87
N ILE A 48 -14.55 5.05 17.59
CA ILE A 48 -15.73 5.84 17.93
C ILE A 48 -16.25 6.46 16.64
N VAL A 49 -17.48 6.13 16.27
CA VAL A 49 -18.09 6.63 15.03
C VAL A 49 -19.25 7.55 15.35
N TYR A 50 -19.24 8.72 14.73
CA TYR A 50 -20.27 9.74 14.87
C TYR A 50 -21.06 9.92 13.58
N ARG A 51 -22.37 10.18 13.72
CA ARG A 51 -23.22 10.66 12.63
C ARG A 51 -23.31 12.19 12.66
N PRO A 52 -22.90 12.89 11.60
CA PRO A 52 -23.07 14.33 11.49
C PRO A 52 -24.56 14.69 11.30
N ARG A 53 -24.99 15.79 11.94
CA ARG A 53 -26.35 16.34 11.82
C ARG A 53 -26.44 17.53 10.86
N TRP A 54 -25.28 18.04 10.41
CA TRP A 54 -25.08 19.13 9.44
C TRP A 54 -25.83 20.44 9.76
N LEU A 55 -27.14 20.48 9.50
CA LEU A 55 -27.98 21.67 9.63
C LEU A 55 -28.71 21.67 10.97
N SER A 56 -28.06 22.22 12.00
CA SER A 56 -28.61 22.21 13.37
C SER A 56 -29.26 23.54 13.77
N PHE A 57 -28.95 24.62 13.07
CA PHE A 57 -29.41 25.97 13.44
C PHE A 57 -29.76 26.78 12.19
N SER A 58 -30.88 27.50 12.24
CA SER A 58 -31.30 28.47 11.22
C SER A 58 -31.72 29.75 11.92
N CYS A 59 -31.20 30.89 11.46
CA CYS A 59 -31.64 32.22 11.88
C CYS A 59 -32.73 32.69 10.91
N LYS A 60 -33.83 33.26 11.44
CA LYS A 60 -35.00 33.69 10.64
C LYS A 60 -35.07 35.20 10.40
N ASP A 61 -34.22 35.98 11.08
CA ASP A 61 -34.33 37.44 11.09
C ASP A 61 -33.41 38.09 10.05
N GLU A 62 -33.79 39.27 9.56
CA GLU A 62 -33.06 39.99 8.49
C GLU A 62 -31.64 40.45 8.91
N ASP A 63 -31.33 40.44 10.20
CA ASP A 63 -30.07 40.90 10.81
C ASP A 63 -29.32 39.73 11.51
N CYS A 64 -29.05 38.63 10.79
CA CYS A 64 -28.39 37.45 11.38
C CYS A 64 -26.93 37.68 11.83
N ASP A 65 -26.25 38.71 11.34
CA ASP A 65 -24.85 38.99 11.71
C ASP A 65 -24.69 39.45 13.18
N LYS A 66 -25.79 39.87 13.83
CA LYS A 66 -25.77 40.42 15.19
C LYS A 66 -26.17 39.43 16.28
N HIS A 67 -26.61 38.23 15.93
CA HIS A 67 -27.11 37.25 16.88
C HIS A 67 -26.12 36.09 17.08
N ASP A 68 -25.60 35.97 18.30
CA ASP A 68 -24.82 34.80 18.71
C ASP A 68 -25.67 33.53 18.55
N LEU A 69 -25.05 32.46 18.03
CA LEU A 69 -25.68 31.15 17.99
C LEU A 69 -26.07 30.70 19.42
N PRO A 70 -27.10 29.85 19.59
CA PRO A 70 -27.49 29.33 20.89
C PRO A 70 -26.30 28.71 21.63
N SER A 71 -26.25 28.80 22.97
CA SER A 71 -25.16 28.22 23.77
C SER A 71 -24.91 26.74 23.49
N ARG A 72 -25.95 26.00 23.09
CA ARG A 72 -25.87 24.60 22.65
C ARG A 72 -24.95 24.41 21.44
N ALA A 73 -24.85 25.39 20.54
CA ALA A 73 -23.94 25.36 19.39
C ALA A 73 -22.45 25.36 19.80
N LYS A 74 -22.12 25.66 21.06
CA LYS A 74 -20.77 25.48 21.60
C LYS A 74 -20.46 24.06 22.05
N ARG A 75 -21.36 23.09 21.82
CA ARG A 75 -21.15 21.69 22.18
C ARG A 75 -21.04 20.80 20.96
N PHE A 76 -20.09 19.87 20.99
CA PHE A 76 -19.88 18.92 19.91
C PHE A 76 -21.11 18.03 19.62
N ASP A 77 -21.85 17.63 20.66
CA ASP A 77 -23.05 16.78 20.56
C ASP A 77 -24.23 17.46 19.84
N SER A 78 -24.18 18.78 19.65
CA SER A 78 -25.14 19.49 18.80
C SER A 78 -24.99 19.15 17.33
N PHE A 79 -23.77 18.87 16.88
CA PHE A 79 -23.48 18.60 15.47
C PHE A 79 -23.27 17.12 15.19
N PHE A 80 -22.91 16.33 16.20
CA PHE A 80 -22.53 14.93 16.05
C PHE A 80 -23.24 14.06 17.08
N THR A 81 -23.80 12.95 16.62
CA THR A 81 -24.36 11.92 17.50
C THR A 81 -23.47 10.69 17.45
N GLN A 82 -22.97 10.24 18.60
CA GLN A 82 -22.21 9.00 18.67
C GLN A 82 -23.12 7.84 18.29
N LEU A 83 -22.73 7.06 17.28
CA LEU A 83 -23.45 5.86 16.85
C LEU A 83 -23.06 4.67 17.71
N TYR A 84 -21.75 4.43 17.80
CA TYR A 84 -21.19 3.32 18.56
C TYR A 84 -19.75 3.61 18.99
N CYS A 85 -19.29 2.82 19.96
CA CYS A 85 -17.91 2.74 20.40
C CYS A 85 -17.53 1.25 20.45
N VAL A 86 -16.49 0.85 19.73
CA VAL A 86 -16.05 -0.55 19.63
C VAL A 86 -14.56 -0.65 19.94
N ALA A 87 -14.20 -1.55 20.86
CA ALA A 87 -12.80 -1.89 21.11
C ALA A 87 -12.21 -2.69 19.94
N LEU A 88 -11.30 -2.08 19.18
CA LEU A 88 -10.59 -2.75 18.09
C LEU A 88 -9.29 -3.38 18.58
N ALA A 89 -8.56 -2.65 19.43
CA ALA A 89 -7.32 -3.13 20.00
C ALA A 89 -7.58 -3.86 21.33
N SER A 90 -6.65 -4.75 21.66
CA SER A 90 -6.67 -5.51 22.91
C SER A 90 -5.26 -5.69 23.43
N CYS A 91 -5.14 -5.88 24.75
CA CYS A 91 -3.85 -6.13 25.42
C CYS A 91 -2.83 -5.00 25.18
N ASN A 92 -1.78 -5.30 24.41
CA ASN A 92 -0.66 -4.41 24.07
C ASN A 92 -0.75 -3.83 22.64
N GLU A 93 -1.83 -4.12 21.90
CA GLU A 93 -2.06 -3.53 20.59
C GLU A 93 -2.60 -2.11 20.73
N LEU A 94 -2.32 -1.26 19.74
CA LEU A 94 -2.91 0.06 19.57
C LEU A 94 -3.47 0.18 18.15
N ILE A 95 -4.55 0.95 17.99
CA ILE A 95 -5.09 1.31 16.68
C ILE A 95 -4.03 2.12 15.93
N CYS A 96 -3.76 1.71 14.69
CA CYS A 96 -2.91 2.45 13.78
C CYS A 96 -3.67 3.66 13.26
N LYS A 97 -3.59 4.79 14.00
CA LYS A 97 -4.36 6.01 13.72
C LYS A 97 -4.24 6.54 12.29
N ASP A 98 -3.15 6.20 11.60
CA ASP A 98 -2.86 6.66 10.25
C ASP A 98 -3.44 5.77 9.13
N PHE A 99 -4.10 4.67 9.51
CA PHE A 99 -4.68 3.71 8.58
C PHE A 99 -6.20 3.62 8.75
N PHE A 100 -6.92 3.91 7.68
CA PHE A 100 -8.35 3.65 7.55
C PHE A 100 -8.72 3.67 6.07
N LEU A 101 -9.22 2.54 5.58
CA LEU A 101 -9.75 2.36 4.24
C LEU A 101 -11.22 1.92 4.34
N TYR A 102 -12.02 2.18 3.31
CA TYR A 102 -13.40 1.69 3.23
C TYR A 102 -13.78 1.48 1.77
N MET A 103 -14.76 0.61 1.56
CA MET A 103 -15.30 0.34 0.23
C MET A 103 -16.20 1.50 -0.22
N GLU A 104 -16.33 1.72 -1.53
CA GLU A 104 -17.15 2.79 -2.11
C GLU A 104 -18.62 2.78 -1.64
N SER A 105 -19.16 1.59 -1.34
CA SER A 105 -20.51 1.44 -0.77
C SER A 105 -20.65 2.00 0.65
N ASN A 106 -19.54 2.39 1.30
CA ASN A 106 -19.43 2.77 2.71
C ASN A 106 -20.07 1.75 3.68
N GLN A 107 -20.23 0.51 3.22
CA GLN A 107 -20.82 -0.55 4.02
C GLN A 107 -19.77 -1.11 4.99
N PHE A 108 -18.53 -1.24 4.51
CA PHE A 108 -17.44 -1.85 5.25
C PHE A 108 -16.23 -0.92 5.35
N GLY A 109 -15.66 -0.86 6.55
CA GLY A 109 -14.42 -0.17 6.87
C GLY A 109 -13.34 -1.17 7.27
N LEU A 110 -12.12 -0.88 6.87
CA LEU A 110 -10.92 -1.62 7.21
C LEU A 110 -10.05 -0.79 8.14
N PHE A 111 -9.82 -1.31 9.32
CA PHE A 111 -8.98 -0.72 10.37
C PHE A 111 -7.81 -1.63 10.67
N SER A 112 -6.77 -1.11 11.31
CA SER A 112 -5.67 -1.95 11.76
C SER A 112 -5.23 -1.62 13.18
N THR A 113 -4.77 -2.65 13.87
CA THR A 113 -4.13 -2.57 15.18
C THR A 113 -2.78 -3.24 15.12
N SER A 114 -1.84 -2.77 15.92
CA SER A 114 -0.50 -3.34 15.97
C SER A 114 0.10 -3.27 17.37
N THR A 115 0.95 -4.24 17.69
CA THR A 115 1.89 -4.11 18.81
C THR A 115 2.97 -3.07 18.52
N ALA A 116 3.80 -2.75 19.51
CA ALA A 116 4.97 -1.90 19.31
C ALA A 116 5.97 -2.51 18.31
N GLN A 117 6.70 -1.65 17.61
CA GLN A 117 7.78 -2.03 16.70
C GLN A 117 9.02 -2.48 17.47
N ILE A 118 9.69 -3.50 16.96
CA ILE A 118 10.94 -4.07 17.45
C ILE A 118 12.00 -3.79 16.39
N HIS A 119 12.90 -2.83 16.65
CA HIS A 119 13.90 -2.40 15.66
C HIS A 119 15.04 -3.42 15.48
N ASP A 120 15.43 -4.12 16.54
CA ASP A 120 16.56 -5.07 16.52
C ASP A 120 16.10 -6.52 16.29
N ALA A 121 15.11 -6.72 15.41
CA ALA A 121 14.60 -8.05 15.13
C ALA A 121 15.60 -8.85 14.26
N PRO A 122 15.94 -10.10 14.64
CA PRO A 122 16.92 -10.88 13.90
C PRO A 122 16.39 -11.26 12.51
N ALA A 123 17.28 -11.28 11.52
CA ALA A 123 16.99 -11.70 10.16
C ALA A 123 17.10 -13.23 10.03
N VAL A 124 16.09 -13.95 10.49
CA VAL A 124 16.03 -15.42 10.41
C VAL A 124 15.00 -15.83 9.35
N GLY A 125 15.32 -16.81 8.51
CA GLY A 125 14.36 -17.40 7.57
C GLY A 125 14.07 -16.57 6.32
N GLY A 126 15.08 -15.91 5.75
CA GLY A 126 14.94 -15.20 4.47
C GLY A 126 14.30 -13.80 4.54
N VAL A 127 14.06 -13.29 5.75
CA VAL A 127 13.52 -11.94 5.95
C VAL A 127 14.55 -10.85 5.64
N VAL A 128 14.06 -9.69 5.20
CA VAL A 128 14.90 -8.52 4.89
C VAL A 128 15.59 -8.01 6.15
N GLN A 129 16.92 -7.91 6.09
CA GLN A 129 17.75 -7.35 7.16
C GLN A 129 17.52 -5.83 7.28
N GLY A 130 17.44 -5.31 8.50
CA GLY A 130 17.26 -3.87 8.77
C GLY A 130 15.81 -3.39 8.79
N VAL A 131 14.84 -4.23 8.40
CA VAL A 131 13.41 -3.92 8.53
C VAL A 131 12.94 -4.28 9.95
N PRO A 132 12.30 -3.35 10.69
CA PRO A 132 11.74 -3.62 12.02
C PRO A 132 10.73 -4.76 11.98
N SER A 133 10.45 -5.37 13.14
CA SER A 133 9.38 -6.36 13.28
C SER A 133 8.25 -5.83 14.15
N ILE A 134 7.03 -6.14 13.77
CA ILE A 134 5.85 -6.00 14.62
C ILE A 134 5.38 -7.42 14.92
N GLU A 135 5.32 -7.77 16.20
CA GLU A 135 4.93 -9.11 16.64
C GLU A 135 3.56 -9.48 16.09
N LYS A 136 2.59 -8.56 16.14
CA LYS A 136 1.24 -8.78 15.65
C LYS A 136 0.65 -7.52 15.02
N ILE A 137 0.20 -7.66 13.77
CA ILE A 137 -0.57 -6.66 13.03
C ILE A 137 -1.91 -7.29 12.69
N THR A 138 -3.02 -6.68 13.10
CA THR A 138 -4.36 -7.19 12.83
C THR A 138 -5.12 -6.19 11.99
N PHE A 139 -5.62 -6.61 10.83
CA PHE A 139 -6.61 -5.88 10.06
C PHE A 139 -8.01 -6.33 10.47
N HIS A 140 -8.89 -5.39 10.76
CA HIS A 140 -10.27 -5.63 11.18
C HIS A 140 -11.21 -5.13 10.09
N LEU A 141 -12.02 -6.04 9.55
CA LEU A 141 -13.15 -5.70 8.67
C LEU A 141 -14.37 -5.42 9.54
N LEU A 142 -14.95 -4.23 9.40
CA LEU A 142 -16.02 -3.75 10.26
C LEU A 142 -17.18 -3.20 9.43
N ARG A 143 -18.43 -3.47 9.84
CA ARG A 143 -19.61 -2.81 9.26
C ARG A 143 -19.77 -1.41 9.83
N LEU A 144 -19.76 -0.39 8.97
CA LEU A 144 -19.78 1.02 9.40
C LEU A 144 -21.13 1.49 9.95
N GLU A 145 -22.22 0.75 9.68
CA GLU A 145 -23.56 1.11 10.15
C GLU A 145 -23.71 0.97 11.67
N ASP A 146 -23.17 -0.10 12.24
CA ASP A 146 -23.41 -0.50 13.64
C ASP A 146 -22.16 -0.92 14.42
N GLY A 147 -20.99 -0.97 13.77
CA GLY A 147 -19.72 -1.29 14.42
C GLY A 147 -19.45 -2.79 14.57
N GLU A 148 -20.24 -3.68 13.95
CA GLU A 148 -19.97 -5.12 14.02
C GLU A 148 -18.63 -5.45 13.35
N ILE A 149 -17.72 -6.09 14.10
CA ILE A 149 -16.48 -6.64 13.55
C ILE A 149 -16.83 -7.96 12.84
N LEU A 150 -16.64 -7.99 11.54
CA LEU A 150 -17.06 -9.08 10.67
C LEU A 150 -15.97 -10.14 10.52
N ASP A 151 -14.72 -9.70 10.33
CA ASP A 151 -13.60 -10.60 10.12
C ASP A 151 -12.26 -9.94 10.47
N LYS A 152 -11.20 -10.73 10.61
CA LYS A 152 -9.85 -10.27 10.95
C LYS A 152 -8.78 -11.02 10.15
N LYS A 153 -7.79 -10.28 9.65
CA LYS A 153 -6.55 -10.85 9.09
C LYS A 153 -5.37 -10.48 9.98
N VAL A 154 -4.60 -11.47 10.42
CA VAL A 154 -3.46 -11.28 11.31
C VAL A 154 -2.15 -11.59 10.57
N PHE A 155 -1.19 -10.69 10.69
CA PHE A 155 0.21 -10.88 10.29
C PHE A 155 1.08 -10.93 11.55
N SER A 156 2.00 -11.89 11.60
CA SER A 156 2.86 -12.11 12.77
C SER A 156 4.33 -11.95 12.42
N ASN A 157 5.09 -11.28 13.29
CA ASN A 157 6.52 -11.02 13.14
C ASN A 157 6.90 -10.38 11.80
N ASP A 158 6.07 -9.44 11.35
CA ASP A 158 6.16 -8.80 10.05
C ASP A 158 6.14 -7.27 10.19
N PHE A 159 6.27 -6.57 9.08
CA PHE A 159 6.16 -5.12 9.02
C PHE A 159 5.34 -4.73 7.80
N VAL A 160 4.19 -4.11 8.04
CA VAL A 160 3.37 -3.49 7.01
C VAL A 160 3.39 -1.99 7.26
N ASN A 161 3.79 -1.20 6.25
CA ASN A 161 3.84 0.25 6.39
C ASN A 161 2.43 0.85 6.32
N LEU A 162 1.80 1.03 7.47
CA LEU A 162 0.43 1.55 7.57
C LEU A 162 0.35 3.08 7.54
N THR A 163 1.48 3.76 7.70
CA THR A 163 1.55 5.23 7.65
C THR A 163 1.11 5.71 6.27
N HIS A 164 0.10 6.58 6.22
CA HIS A 164 -0.50 7.07 4.97
C HIS A 164 -0.91 5.96 4.00
N ASN A 165 -1.28 4.77 4.52
CA ASN A 165 -1.65 3.59 3.72
C ASN A 165 -0.54 3.13 2.73
N MET A 166 0.74 3.44 2.97
CA MET A 166 1.80 3.17 1.98
C MET A 166 1.96 1.70 1.60
N GLY A 167 1.75 0.79 2.55
CA GLY A 167 1.88 -0.65 2.36
C GLY A 167 0.56 -1.35 2.07
N VAL A 168 -0.55 -0.62 1.91
CA VAL A 168 -1.88 -1.22 1.77
C VAL A 168 -2.72 -0.42 0.77
N PHE A 169 -3.31 -1.11 -0.21
CA PHE A 169 -4.12 -0.46 -1.23
C PHE A 169 -5.40 -1.26 -1.48
N LEU A 170 -6.53 -0.56 -1.59
CA LEU A 170 -7.85 -1.14 -1.84
C LEU A 170 -8.34 -0.69 -3.23
N TYR A 171 -8.75 -1.64 -4.05
CA TYR A 171 -9.34 -1.43 -5.37
C TYR A 171 -10.67 -2.20 -5.43
N ASP A 172 -11.78 -1.49 -5.48
CA ASP A 172 -13.13 -2.05 -5.31
C ASP A 172 -13.24 -2.90 -4.02
N ASP A 173 -13.11 -4.22 -4.18
CA ASP A 173 -13.15 -5.26 -3.17
C ASP A 173 -11.82 -6.03 -3.03
N LEU A 174 -10.81 -5.74 -3.85
CA LEU A 174 -9.47 -6.32 -3.78
C LEU A 174 -8.54 -5.47 -2.91
N LEU A 175 -7.91 -6.11 -1.94
CA LEU A 175 -6.99 -5.50 -1.00
C LEU A 175 -5.58 -6.06 -1.23
N ALA A 176 -4.61 -5.19 -1.48
CA ALA A 176 -3.20 -5.54 -1.53
C ALA A 176 -2.50 -5.09 -0.25
N ILE A 177 -1.75 -5.99 0.40
CA ILE A 177 -0.99 -5.72 1.63
C ILE A 177 0.47 -6.15 1.38
N VAL A 178 1.40 -5.22 1.55
CA VAL A 178 2.84 -5.48 1.40
C VAL A 178 3.43 -5.91 2.74
N SER A 179 3.84 -7.17 2.80
CA SER A 179 4.75 -7.70 3.80
C SER A 179 6.18 -7.24 3.49
N LEU A 180 6.69 -6.25 4.22
CA LEU A 180 8.02 -5.71 3.96
C LEU A 180 9.12 -6.66 4.46
N ARG A 181 8.91 -7.42 5.54
CA ARG A 181 9.95 -8.35 6.01
C ARG A 181 10.06 -9.57 5.11
N TYR A 182 8.94 -10.12 4.64
CA TYR A 182 8.91 -11.32 3.81
C TYR A 182 8.82 -11.03 2.31
N GLN A 183 8.85 -9.75 1.91
CA GLN A 183 8.84 -9.33 0.50
C GLN A 183 7.71 -9.97 -0.30
N THR A 184 6.53 -10.00 0.30
CA THR A 184 5.34 -10.66 -0.23
C THR A 184 4.18 -9.67 -0.31
N ILE A 185 3.52 -9.62 -1.46
CA ILE A 185 2.28 -8.87 -1.66
C ILE A 185 1.13 -9.86 -1.46
N HIS A 186 0.36 -9.67 -0.40
CA HIS A 186 -0.84 -10.44 -0.14
C HIS A 186 -2.03 -9.78 -0.83
N ILE A 187 -2.71 -10.50 -1.71
CA ILE A 187 -3.95 -10.10 -2.35
C ILE A 187 -5.09 -10.80 -1.63
N LEU A 188 -5.96 -10.01 -1.01
CA LEU A 188 -7.18 -10.45 -0.35
C LEU A 188 -8.39 -9.89 -1.08
N GLN A 189 -9.55 -10.52 -0.91
CA GLN A 189 -10.82 -10.02 -1.41
C GLN A 189 -11.83 -9.89 -0.27
N ILE A 190 -12.47 -8.74 -0.19
CA ILE A 190 -13.60 -8.47 0.70
C ILE A 190 -14.86 -9.00 0.01
N ARG A 191 -15.45 -10.07 0.52
CA ARG A 191 -16.66 -10.66 -0.08
C ARG A 191 -17.92 -10.06 0.53
N ASP A 192 -19.01 -10.07 -0.23
CA ASP A 192 -20.36 -9.73 0.27
C ASP A 192 -20.81 -10.62 1.44
N SER A 193 -20.24 -11.83 1.53
CA SER A 193 -20.36 -12.74 2.68
C SER A 193 -19.69 -12.25 3.95
N ARG A 194 -19.18 -11.01 3.97
CA ARG A 194 -18.65 -10.30 5.14
C ARG A 194 -17.34 -10.88 5.69
N ASN A 195 -16.51 -11.43 4.81
CA ASN A 195 -15.23 -12.01 5.18
C ASN A 195 -14.09 -11.58 4.25
N LEU A 196 -12.87 -11.69 4.76
CA LEU A 196 -11.61 -11.47 4.05
C LEU A 196 -11.11 -12.83 3.54
N VAL A 197 -10.98 -12.96 2.23
CA VAL A 197 -10.51 -14.19 1.59
C VAL A 197 -9.14 -13.95 0.98
N ASP A 198 -8.14 -14.77 1.35
CA ASP A 198 -6.85 -14.78 0.66
C ASP A 198 -7.04 -15.26 -0.78
N VAL A 199 -6.62 -14.45 -1.74
CA VAL A 199 -6.70 -14.75 -3.18
C VAL A 199 -5.34 -15.17 -3.71
N ARG A 200 -4.27 -14.48 -3.30
CA ARG A 200 -2.92 -14.77 -3.80
C ARG A 200 -1.84 -14.18 -2.89
N ALA A 201 -0.66 -14.79 -2.91
CA ALA A 201 0.57 -14.20 -2.41
C ALA A 201 1.58 -14.08 -3.56
N ILE A 202 2.18 -12.90 -3.74
CA ILE A 202 3.14 -12.61 -4.81
C ILE A 202 4.45 -12.17 -4.17
N GLY A 203 5.51 -12.99 -4.30
CA GLY A 203 6.81 -12.72 -3.70
C GLY A 203 7.84 -13.72 -4.19
N GLU A 204 8.28 -14.61 -3.30
CA GLU A 204 9.13 -15.76 -3.63
C GLU A 204 8.49 -16.67 -4.69
N PHE A 205 7.17 -16.84 -4.60
CA PHE A 205 6.34 -17.52 -5.57
C PHE A 205 5.36 -16.53 -6.20
N CYS A 206 5.02 -16.74 -7.47
CA CYS A 206 4.04 -15.93 -8.19
C CYS A 206 2.76 -16.70 -8.50
N ARG A 207 2.81 -18.03 -8.47
CA ARG A 207 1.69 -18.96 -8.64
C ARG A 207 1.64 -19.93 -7.46
N GLU A 208 0.45 -20.45 -7.19
CA GLU A 208 0.19 -21.37 -6.07
C GLU A 208 0.96 -22.70 -6.20
N ASP A 209 1.26 -23.12 -7.42
CA ASP A 209 1.94 -24.36 -7.75
C ASP A 209 3.46 -24.22 -7.92
N ASP A 210 4.01 -23.00 -7.90
CA ASP A 210 5.44 -22.73 -8.14
C ASP A 210 6.34 -23.51 -7.15
N GLU A 211 5.95 -23.59 -5.88
CA GLU A 211 6.72 -24.29 -4.84
C GLU A 211 6.85 -25.79 -5.16
N LEU A 212 5.75 -26.42 -5.61
CA LEU A 212 5.74 -27.83 -6.00
C LEU A 212 6.65 -28.07 -7.22
N PHE A 213 6.59 -27.18 -8.22
CA PHE A 213 7.44 -27.26 -9.40
C PHE A 213 8.93 -27.12 -9.06
N LEU A 214 9.31 -26.15 -8.24
CA LEU A 214 10.70 -25.92 -7.86
C LEU A 214 11.26 -27.08 -7.02
N ASN A 215 10.46 -27.60 -6.09
CA ASN A 215 10.84 -28.76 -5.28
C ASN A 215 11.02 -30.03 -6.14
N SER A 216 10.14 -30.26 -7.12
CA SER A 216 10.26 -31.42 -8.01
C SER A 216 11.52 -31.36 -8.89
N ASN A 217 11.89 -30.17 -9.37
CA ASN A 217 13.10 -29.95 -10.16
C ASN A 217 14.39 -30.07 -9.32
N ALA A 218 14.38 -29.57 -8.08
CA ALA A 218 15.52 -29.70 -7.17
C ALA A 218 15.84 -31.17 -6.87
N GLN A 219 14.81 -32.02 -6.71
CA GLN A 219 14.98 -33.46 -6.52
C GLN A 219 15.55 -34.15 -7.78
N GLY A 220 15.13 -33.72 -8.98
CA GLY A 220 15.67 -34.23 -10.25
C GLY A 220 17.16 -33.92 -10.47
N MET A 221 17.61 -32.72 -10.08
CA MET A 221 19.04 -32.34 -10.16
C MET A 221 19.91 -33.11 -9.14
N ALA A 222 19.40 -33.32 -7.92
CA ALA A 222 20.12 -34.10 -6.90
C ALA A 222 20.32 -35.58 -7.29
N LEU A 223 19.41 -36.15 -8.11
CA LEU A 223 19.56 -37.49 -8.69
C LEU A 223 20.62 -37.54 -9.81
N SER A 224 20.76 -36.47 -10.59
CA SER A 224 21.80 -36.34 -11.63
C SER A 224 23.21 -36.30 -11.03
N ASP A 225 23.40 -35.60 -9.90
CA ASP A 225 24.71 -35.51 -9.25
C ASP A 225 25.15 -36.83 -8.60
N LYS A 226 24.21 -37.65 -8.14
CA LYS A 226 24.50 -39.02 -7.65
C LYS A 226 25.03 -39.95 -8.75
N ASN A 227 24.63 -39.73 -10.01
CA ASN A 227 25.15 -40.50 -11.15
C ASN A 227 26.57 -40.08 -11.58
N LYS A 228 27.09 -38.94 -11.11
CA LYS A 228 28.49 -38.53 -11.34
C LYS A 228 29.46 -38.94 -10.24
N GLN A 229 28.98 -39.40 -9.08
CA GLN A 229 29.83 -39.81 -7.95
C GLN A 229 30.10 -41.33 -7.84
N LEU A 230 29.67 -42.15 -8.79
CA LEU A 230 29.83 -43.62 -8.77
C LEU A 230 31.22 -44.15 -9.17
N GLN A 231 32.29 -43.37 -9.00
CA GLN A 231 33.67 -43.89 -9.13
C GLN A 231 34.56 -43.38 -7.99
N LEU A 232 34.50 -44.04 -6.82
CA LEU A 232 35.58 -44.19 -5.83
C LEU A 232 35.07 -45.12 -4.70
N PRO A 233 35.74 -46.24 -4.37
CA PRO A 233 35.34 -47.10 -3.26
C PRO A 233 36.09 -46.68 -1.99
N GLY A 234 35.37 -46.45 -0.90
CA GLY A 234 35.97 -46.18 0.41
C GLY A 234 34.92 -46.09 1.51
N ASN A 235 34.79 -47.18 2.27
CA ASN A 235 33.93 -47.35 3.44
C ASN A 235 34.02 -46.16 4.43
N HIS A 236 32.87 -45.65 4.89
CA HIS A 236 32.62 -45.37 6.31
C HIS A 236 31.10 -45.26 6.54
N ILE A 237 30.60 -46.13 7.42
CA ILE A 237 29.22 -46.17 7.91
C ILE A 237 29.16 -45.23 9.11
N GLU A 238 28.45 -44.10 9.01
CA GLU A 238 27.90 -43.41 10.19
C GLU A 238 26.54 -42.79 9.86
N ASN A 239 25.61 -43.02 10.78
CA ASN A 239 24.19 -42.67 10.71
C ASN A 239 23.98 -41.14 10.76
N HIS A 240 23.43 -40.56 9.70
CA HIS A 240 22.89 -39.20 9.73
C HIS A 240 21.37 -39.21 9.53
N LEU A 241 20.65 -39.14 10.65
CA LEU A 241 19.28 -38.64 10.69
C LEU A 241 19.35 -37.11 10.78
N HIS A 242 19.65 -36.44 9.66
CA HIS A 242 19.47 -34.99 9.52
C HIS A 242 18.29 -34.74 8.59
N GLN A 243 17.15 -34.45 9.22
CA GLN A 243 15.96 -33.90 8.59
C GLN A 243 16.33 -32.55 7.94
N GLY A 244 15.85 -32.36 6.71
CA GLY A 244 16.33 -31.35 5.78
C GLY A 244 16.33 -29.92 6.31
N GLN A 245 17.53 -29.35 6.40
CA GLN A 245 17.70 -27.92 6.21
C GLN A 245 18.21 -27.72 4.79
N PRO A 246 17.50 -27.02 3.89
CA PRO A 246 18.09 -26.61 2.64
C PRO A 246 19.20 -25.60 2.96
N ASN A 247 20.40 -25.88 2.46
CA ASN A 247 21.55 -24.97 2.53
C ASN A 247 21.13 -23.58 2.02
N LEU A 248 21.01 -22.62 2.93
CA LEU A 248 20.65 -21.21 2.65
C LEU A 248 21.65 -20.49 1.72
N GLY A 249 22.83 -21.09 1.51
CA GLY A 249 23.95 -20.46 0.80
C GLY A 249 23.79 -20.32 -0.72
N ASN A 250 22.82 -20.99 -1.36
CA ASN A 250 22.61 -20.94 -2.81
C ASN A 250 21.11 -20.91 -3.17
N SER A 251 20.30 -20.08 -2.49
CA SER A 251 18.91 -19.90 -2.94
C SER A 251 18.92 -19.16 -4.28
N PHE A 252 18.45 -19.80 -5.35
CA PHE A 252 18.25 -19.14 -6.61
C PHE A 252 17.23 -18.03 -6.45
N LEU A 253 17.45 -16.89 -7.11
CA LEU A 253 16.43 -15.84 -7.19
C LEU A 253 15.18 -16.45 -7.82
N SER A 254 14.05 -16.28 -7.15
CA SER A 254 12.76 -16.85 -7.55
C SER A 254 11.69 -15.75 -7.69
N GLY A 255 10.52 -16.16 -8.16
CA GLY A 255 9.30 -15.35 -8.18
C GLY A 255 9.48 -13.99 -8.85
N ILE A 256 9.04 -12.94 -8.15
CA ILE A 256 8.92 -11.61 -8.75
C ILE A 256 10.29 -10.97 -9.02
N LYS A 257 11.29 -11.21 -8.17
CA LYS A 257 12.65 -10.68 -8.38
C LYS A 257 13.31 -11.31 -9.60
N GLN A 258 13.17 -12.63 -9.76
CA GLN A 258 13.70 -13.33 -10.93
C GLN A 258 13.06 -12.86 -12.23
N ARG A 259 11.73 -12.67 -12.21
CA ARG A 259 10.96 -12.16 -13.36
C ARG A 259 11.38 -10.74 -13.72
N LEU A 260 11.58 -9.87 -12.71
CA LEU A 260 12.10 -8.53 -12.89
C LEU A 260 13.48 -8.52 -13.56
N LEU A 261 14.43 -9.30 -13.02
CA LEU A 261 15.78 -9.39 -13.60
C LEU A 261 15.77 -9.94 -15.03
N SER A 262 14.92 -10.94 -15.29
CA SER A 262 14.74 -11.50 -16.63
C SER A 262 14.19 -10.47 -17.60
N PHE A 263 13.20 -9.68 -17.19
CA PHE A 263 12.64 -8.59 -17.99
C PHE A 263 13.71 -7.54 -18.33
N ILE A 264 14.47 -7.08 -17.34
CA ILE A 264 15.54 -6.08 -17.55
C ILE A 264 16.61 -6.65 -18.51
N PHE A 265 17.02 -7.89 -18.30
CA PHE A 265 18.01 -8.55 -19.16
C PHE A 265 17.51 -8.66 -20.60
N GLN A 266 16.29 -9.16 -20.81
CA GLN A 266 15.69 -9.34 -22.14
C GLN A 266 15.51 -8.00 -22.86
N GLY A 267 15.06 -6.96 -22.16
CA GLY A 267 14.97 -5.61 -22.72
C GLY A 267 16.32 -5.13 -23.25
N LEU A 268 17.36 -5.20 -22.43
CA LEU A 268 18.72 -4.82 -22.84
C LEU A 268 19.30 -5.70 -23.95
N TRP A 269 18.97 -6.99 -23.96
CA TRP A 269 19.41 -7.93 -24.99
C TRP A 269 18.78 -7.62 -26.36
N ASN A 270 17.48 -7.31 -26.38
CA ASN A 270 16.70 -7.11 -27.59
C ASN A 270 16.83 -5.72 -28.22
N GLU A 271 17.23 -4.71 -27.44
CA GLU A 271 17.41 -3.34 -27.93
C GLU A 271 18.58 -3.19 -28.93
N GLU A 272 19.66 -3.96 -28.76
CA GLU A 272 20.87 -3.83 -29.55
C GLU A 272 21.05 -4.99 -30.52
N ARG A 273 21.29 -4.69 -31.80
CA ARG A 273 21.44 -5.71 -32.86
C ARG A 273 22.88 -6.18 -33.01
N ASP A 274 23.85 -5.31 -32.72
CA ASP A 274 25.27 -5.67 -32.77
C ASP A 274 25.68 -6.48 -31.52
N ASP A 275 26.31 -7.63 -31.73
CA ASP A 275 26.68 -8.54 -30.64
C ASP A 275 27.70 -7.93 -29.68
N THR A 276 28.65 -7.13 -30.19
CA THR A 276 29.71 -6.54 -29.37
C THR A 276 29.16 -5.43 -28.48
N LEU A 277 28.34 -4.53 -29.07
CA LEU A 277 27.67 -3.46 -28.34
C LEU A 277 26.66 -4.02 -27.34
N ARG A 278 25.94 -5.10 -27.68
CA ARG A 278 25.00 -5.79 -26.77
C ARG A 278 25.72 -6.29 -25.51
N ILE A 279 26.83 -7.01 -25.68
CA ILE A 279 27.62 -7.53 -24.55
C ILE A 279 28.18 -6.38 -23.70
N GLN A 280 28.71 -5.33 -24.33
CA GLN A 280 29.23 -4.16 -23.61
C GLN A 280 28.13 -3.46 -22.80
N ARG A 281 26.93 -3.33 -23.38
CA ARG A 281 25.78 -2.71 -22.73
C ARG A 281 25.27 -3.52 -21.55
N LEU A 282 25.14 -4.84 -21.69
CA LEU A 282 24.77 -5.75 -20.61
C LEU A 282 25.78 -5.68 -19.46
N ARG A 283 27.08 -5.66 -19.79
CA ARG A 283 28.14 -5.52 -18.77
C ARG A 283 27.99 -4.22 -17.98
N LYS A 284 27.71 -3.11 -18.66
CA LYS A 284 27.61 -1.78 -18.03
C LYS A 284 26.29 -1.53 -17.29
N LYS A 285 25.16 -1.99 -17.82
CA LYS A 285 23.82 -1.66 -17.29
C LYS A 285 23.19 -2.76 -16.43
N PHE A 286 23.50 -4.03 -16.71
CA PHE A 286 22.93 -5.17 -15.99
C PHE A 286 23.93 -5.77 -15.01
N TYR A 287 25.04 -6.32 -15.49
CA TYR A 287 25.98 -7.06 -14.63
C TYR A 287 26.69 -6.17 -13.61
N PHE A 288 27.04 -4.92 -13.98
CA PHE A 288 27.62 -3.96 -13.05
C PHE A 288 26.67 -3.62 -11.88
N HIS A 289 25.36 -3.56 -12.14
CA HIS A 289 24.31 -3.23 -11.17
C HIS A 289 23.54 -4.46 -10.67
N PHE A 290 24.04 -5.67 -10.93
CA PHE A 290 23.29 -6.89 -10.67
C PHE A 290 22.92 -7.03 -9.19
N GLN A 291 23.88 -6.77 -8.30
CA GLN A 291 23.65 -6.82 -6.87
C GLN A 291 22.65 -5.74 -6.42
N ASP A 292 22.76 -4.52 -6.97
CA ASP A 292 21.82 -3.44 -6.68
C ASP A 292 20.37 -3.86 -6.99
N TYR A 293 20.14 -4.56 -8.10
CA TYR A 293 18.81 -5.08 -8.46
C TYR A 293 18.34 -6.22 -7.56
N VAL A 294 19.24 -7.11 -7.14
CA VAL A 294 18.94 -8.21 -6.22
C VAL A 294 18.51 -7.68 -4.85
N ASP A 295 19.17 -6.62 -4.38
CA ASP A 295 18.95 -6.01 -3.08
C ASP A 295 17.71 -5.10 -3.05
N LEU A 296 17.07 -4.86 -4.19
CA LEU A 296 15.80 -4.13 -4.24
C LEU A 296 14.73 -4.84 -3.42
N ILE A 297 13.97 -4.05 -2.67
CA ILE A 297 12.79 -4.51 -1.94
C ILE A 297 11.53 -3.81 -2.46
N ILE A 298 10.42 -4.55 -2.43
CA ILE A 298 9.07 -4.04 -2.66
C ILE A 298 8.74 -3.12 -1.51
N TRP A 299 8.50 -1.85 -1.79
CA TRP A 299 8.16 -0.82 -0.82
C TRP A 299 6.66 -0.52 -0.77
N LYS A 300 6.01 -0.50 -1.93
CA LYS A 300 4.61 -0.13 -2.10
C LYS A 300 4.03 -0.85 -3.31
N VAL A 301 2.72 -1.09 -3.24
CA VAL A 301 1.91 -1.64 -4.31
C VAL A 301 0.65 -0.80 -4.48
N GLN A 302 0.20 -0.65 -5.72
CA GLN A 302 -1.11 -0.09 -6.07
C GLN A 302 -1.74 -0.94 -7.17
N PHE A 303 -3.05 -1.10 -7.16
CA PHE A 303 -3.77 -1.66 -8.30
C PHE A 303 -3.95 -0.57 -9.36
N LEU A 304 -3.58 -0.88 -10.61
CA LEU A 304 -4.00 -0.08 -11.77
C LEU A 304 -5.39 -0.51 -12.24
N ASP A 305 -5.62 -1.82 -12.17
CA ASP A 305 -6.89 -2.48 -12.40
C ASP A 305 -6.90 -3.82 -11.64
N ARG A 306 -7.89 -4.67 -11.89
CA ARG A 306 -8.02 -5.98 -11.22
C ARG A 306 -6.94 -7.01 -11.60
N HIS A 307 -6.15 -6.74 -12.63
CA HIS A 307 -5.16 -7.64 -13.21
C HIS A 307 -3.72 -7.11 -13.07
N HIS A 308 -3.55 -5.79 -13.01
CA HIS A 308 -2.24 -5.13 -13.03
C HIS A 308 -1.92 -4.42 -11.71
N LEU A 309 -0.72 -4.71 -11.20
CA LEU A 309 -0.14 -4.03 -10.06
C LEU A 309 0.95 -3.06 -10.51
N LEU A 310 0.94 -1.86 -9.93
CA LEU A 310 2.06 -0.94 -9.93
C LEU A 310 2.88 -1.18 -8.66
N ILE A 311 4.12 -1.65 -8.81
CA ILE A 311 4.98 -2.05 -7.71
C ILE A 311 6.19 -1.13 -7.66
N LYS A 312 6.41 -0.50 -6.51
CA LYS A 312 7.60 0.32 -6.25
C LYS A 312 8.68 -0.54 -5.59
N PHE A 313 9.81 -0.68 -6.26
CA PHE A 313 11.04 -1.27 -5.75
C PHE A 313 12.04 -0.18 -5.33
N GLY A 314 12.85 -0.46 -4.31
CA GLY A 314 13.89 0.47 -3.83
C GLY A 314 14.82 -0.17 -2.82
N SER A 315 15.89 0.52 -2.45
CA SER A 315 16.83 0.05 -1.42
C SER A 315 16.18 0.01 -0.03
N VAL A 316 16.62 -0.91 0.83
CA VAL A 316 16.21 -1.03 2.23
C VAL A 316 16.50 0.25 3.03
N ASP A 317 17.62 0.91 2.75
CA ASP A 317 18.05 2.12 3.47
C ASP A 317 17.23 3.38 3.11
N GLY A 318 16.52 3.33 1.97
CA GLY A 318 15.81 4.49 1.42
C GLY A 318 14.50 4.84 2.12
N GLY A 319 13.88 3.93 2.88
CA GLY A 319 12.57 4.18 3.51
C GLY A 319 12.59 4.27 5.04
N VAL A 320 13.65 3.80 5.71
CA VAL A 320 13.79 3.85 7.18
C VAL A 320 14.52 5.12 7.65
N SER A 321 15.30 5.75 6.77
CA SER A 321 15.97 7.02 7.01
C SER A 321 15.15 8.20 6.48
N ARG A 322 15.18 9.35 7.18
CA ARG A 322 14.53 10.61 6.72
C ARG A 322 15.17 11.19 5.44
N ASN A 323 16.21 10.57 4.89
CA ASN A 323 16.93 10.99 3.69
C ASN A 323 16.69 10.02 2.51
N ALA A 324 15.42 9.83 2.14
CA ALA A 324 14.98 8.93 1.07
C ALA A 324 15.37 9.38 -0.36
N ASP A 325 15.86 10.61 -0.52
CA ASP A 325 16.01 11.29 -1.81
C ASP A 325 17.21 10.86 -2.65
N HIS A 326 18.07 9.94 -2.17
CA HIS A 326 19.32 9.57 -2.85
C HIS A 326 19.38 8.12 -3.34
N HIS A 327 18.38 7.29 -3.03
CA HIS A 327 18.36 5.91 -3.49
C HIS A 327 17.50 5.75 -4.75
N PRO A 328 17.98 5.06 -5.79
CA PRO A 328 17.20 4.84 -7.00
C PRO A 328 15.93 4.07 -6.66
N THR A 329 14.80 4.57 -7.16
CA THR A 329 13.52 3.89 -7.04
C THR A 329 13.08 3.42 -8.41
N PHE A 330 12.48 2.25 -8.43
CA PHE A 330 12.07 1.58 -9.66
C PHE A 330 10.59 1.30 -9.59
N VAL A 331 9.89 1.53 -10.68
CA VAL A 331 8.45 1.29 -10.77
C VAL A 331 8.21 0.22 -11.81
N VAL A 332 7.41 -0.77 -11.44
CA VAL A 332 7.17 -1.98 -12.22
C VAL A 332 5.68 -2.16 -12.41
N VAL A 333 5.24 -2.42 -13.64
CA VAL A 333 3.87 -2.90 -13.89
C VAL A 333 3.91 -4.42 -14.01
N TYR A 334 3.17 -5.10 -13.13
CA TYR A 334 3.12 -6.56 -13.04
C TYR A 334 1.70 -7.05 -13.33
N ASN A 335 1.55 -7.96 -14.29
CA ASN A 335 0.29 -8.63 -14.57
C ASN A 335 0.17 -9.87 -13.67
N MET A 336 -0.84 -9.88 -12.80
CA MET A 336 -1.08 -10.98 -11.88
C MET A 336 -1.46 -12.26 -12.63
N ASP A 337 -2.31 -12.20 -13.64
CA ASP A 337 -2.80 -13.41 -14.32
C ASP A 337 -1.71 -14.13 -15.11
N THR A 338 -0.94 -13.40 -15.93
CA THR A 338 0.14 -13.99 -16.71
C THR A 338 1.40 -14.20 -15.90
N THR A 339 1.52 -13.53 -14.74
CA THR A 339 2.71 -13.45 -13.89
C THR A 339 3.89 -12.78 -14.58
N GLU A 340 3.63 -11.87 -15.52
CA GLU A 340 4.67 -11.20 -16.31
C GLU A 340 4.89 -9.75 -15.86
N ILE A 341 6.12 -9.30 -16.03
CA ILE A 341 6.47 -7.88 -15.93
C ILE A 341 6.12 -7.24 -17.27
N VAL A 342 5.24 -6.25 -17.26
CA VAL A 342 4.77 -5.54 -18.45
C VAL A 342 5.70 -4.38 -18.79
N SER A 343 6.10 -3.61 -17.78
CA SER A 343 7.01 -2.48 -17.94
C SER A 343 7.84 -2.23 -16.68
N PHE A 344 9.00 -1.60 -16.89
CA PHE A 344 9.96 -1.24 -15.86
C PHE A 344 10.46 0.17 -16.12
N TYR A 345 10.30 1.04 -15.14
CA TYR A 345 10.70 2.44 -15.20
C TYR A 345 11.80 2.70 -14.15
N GLN A 346 12.97 3.12 -14.64
CA GLN A 346 14.13 3.48 -13.82
C GLN A 346 14.34 4.98 -13.91
N ASN A 347 14.05 5.73 -12.84
CA ASN A 347 14.40 7.16 -12.73
C ASN A 347 14.05 8.00 -13.98
N SER A 348 13.02 7.63 -14.74
CA SER A 348 12.51 8.34 -15.92
C SER A 348 11.23 9.06 -15.53
N PRO A 349 11.34 10.20 -14.81
CA PRO A 349 10.19 10.90 -14.26
C PRO A 349 9.26 11.36 -15.37
N ASP A 350 9.76 11.75 -16.55
CA ASP A 350 8.95 12.47 -17.53
C ASP A 350 7.80 11.65 -18.11
N GLU A 351 8.00 10.36 -18.44
CA GLU A 351 6.93 9.52 -18.98
C GLU A 351 5.88 9.18 -17.91
N LEU A 352 6.33 8.75 -16.73
CA LEU A 352 5.43 8.49 -15.59
C LEU A 352 4.70 9.76 -15.15
N TYR A 353 5.37 10.90 -15.23
CA TYR A 353 4.81 12.20 -14.89
C TYR A 353 3.80 12.66 -15.95
N LEU A 354 4.07 12.48 -17.24
CA LEU A 354 3.07 12.73 -18.30
C LEU A 354 1.83 11.86 -18.09
N LEU A 355 2.01 10.58 -17.74
CA LEU A 355 0.91 9.69 -17.40
C LEU A 355 0.16 10.19 -16.16
N PHE A 356 0.87 10.65 -15.13
CA PHE A 356 0.25 11.22 -13.94
C PHE A 356 -0.49 12.52 -14.23
N GLU A 357 0.05 13.44 -15.02
CA GLU A 357 -0.61 14.68 -15.41
C GLU A 357 -1.92 14.42 -16.16
N GLN A 358 -1.92 13.45 -17.08
CA GLN A 358 -3.07 13.15 -17.90
C GLN A 358 -4.10 12.25 -17.20
N PHE A 359 -3.64 11.37 -16.31
CA PHE A 359 -4.45 10.30 -15.74
C PHE A 359 -4.43 10.24 -14.20
N CYS A 360 -4.06 11.33 -13.51
CA CYS A 360 -4.02 11.43 -12.03
C CYS A 360 -5.25 10.81 -11.35
N ASP A 361 -6.43 11.12 -11.87
CA ASP A 361 -7.71 10.63 -11.35
C ASP A 361 -7.82 9.09 -11.37
N HIS A 362 -7.10 8.40 -12.25
CA HIS A 362 -7.11 6.93 -12.37
C HIS A 362 -6.24 6.24 -11.32
N PHE A 363 -5.28 6.95 -10.72
CA PHE A 363 -4.45 6.42 -9.62
C PHE A 363 -5.18 6.47 -8.27
N HIS A 364 -6.25 7.27 -8.18
CA HIS A 364 -7.15 7.32 -7.02
C HIS A 364 -8.16 6.17 -7.11
N ALA A 365 -7.71 4.93 -6.98
CA ALA A 365 -8.51 3.73 -7.26
C ALA A 365 -9.78 3.56 -6.39
N THR A 366 -9.95 4.32 -5.32
CA THR A 366 -11.15 4.25 -4.47
C THR A 366 -12.43 4.75 -5.14
N SER A 367 -12.41 5.22 -6.39
CA SER A 367 -13.51 6.08 -6.87
C SER A 367 -13.82 6.04 -8.36
N ARG A 368 -13.52 4.94 -9.07
CA ARG A 368 -13.80 4.86 -10.52
C ARG A 368 -15.28 5.09 -10.89
N ASN A 369 -16.21 4.89 -9.94
CA ASN A 369 -17.65 5.09 -10.16
C ASN A 369 -18.29 6.16 -9.26
N SER A 370 -17.48 6.90 -8.49
CA SER A 370 -18.07 7.80 -7.52
C SER A 370 -18.57 9.06 -8.20
N MET A 371 -19.89 9.29 -8.14
CA MET A 371 -20.54 10.49 -8.63
C MET A 371 -19.84 11.78 -8.14
N TYR A 372 -19.21 11.76 -6.95
CA TYR A 372 -18.55 12.94 -6.38
C TYR A 372 -17.20 13.29 -7.06
N MET A 373 -16.49 12.31 -7.65
CA MET A 373 -15.24 12.54 -8.38
C MET A 373 -15.41 13.49 -9.57
N ASN A 374 -16.59 13.48 -10.21
CA ASN A 374 -16.93 14.42 -11.27
C ASN A 374 -16.88 15.90 -10.82
N PHE A 375 -16.85 16.15 -9.51
CA PHE A 375 -16.79 17.49 -8.92
C PHE A 375 -15.42 17.84 -8.34
N ILE A 376 -14.48 16.89 -8.25
CA ILE A 376 -13.13 17.16 -7.77
C ILE A 376 -12.31 17.81 -8.87
N SER A 377 -11.70 18.94 -8.54
CA SER A 377 -10.68 19.55 -9.40
C SER A 377 -9.35 18.84 -9.15
N SER A 378 -8.79 18.24 -10.19
CA SER A 378 -7.49 17.59 -10.17
C SER A 378 -6.60 18.15 -11.29
N HIS A 379 -5.33 17.78 -11.27
CA HIS A 379 -4.37 18.16 -12.30
C HIS A 379 -4.79 17.70 -13.71
N SER A 380 -5.48 16.56 -13.82
CA SER A 380 -5.95 16.02 -15.10
C SER A 380 -7.19 16.73 -15.65
N ASN A 381 -7.95 17.44 -14.81
CA ASN A 381 -9.24 18.02 -15.21
C ASN A 381 -9.41 19.52 -14.92
N ASN A 382 -8.43 20.17 -14.29
CA ASN A 382 -8.44 21.59 -13.94
C ASN A 382 -7.10 22.25 -14.28
N ILE A 383 -7.14 23.26 -15.15
CA ILE A 383 -5.94 23.96 -15.63
C ILE A 383 -5.17 24.68 -14.51
N HIS A 384 -5.85 25.23 -13.51
CA HIS A 384 -5.19 25.92 -12.40
C HIS A 384 -4.51 24.94 -11.44
N ALA A 385 -5.12 23.77 -11.22
CA ALA A 385 -4.46 22.70 -10.50
C ALA A 385 -3.21 22.25 -11.27
N LEU A 386 -3.34 22.00 -12.58
CA LEU A 386 -2.21 21.63 -13.44
C LEU A 386 -1.06 22.66 -13.40
N GLU A 387 -1.38 23.95 -13.46
CA GLU A 387 -0.41 25.04 -13.31
C GLU A 387 0.31 25.01 -11.94
N GLN A 388 -0.40 24.68 -10.86
CA GLN A 388 0.22 24.50 -9.54
C GLN A 388 1.19 23.31 -9.53
N LEU A 389 0.82 22.18 -10.16
CA LEU A 389 1.71 21.02 -10.27
C LEU A 389 2.96 21.35 -11.09
N TRP A 390 2.81 22.06 -12.22
CA TRP A 390 3.95 22.57 -12.98
C TRP A 390 4.83 23.48 -12.14
N SER A 391 4.26 24.38 -11.35
CA SER A 391 5.03 25.24 -10.44
C SER A 391 5.79 24.44 -9.38
N ILE A 392 5.21 23.36 -8.86
CA ILE A 392 5.86 22.46 -7.91
C ILE A 392 6.99 21.69 -8.60
N LYS A 393 6.76 21.17 -9.82
CA LYS A 393 7.78 20.51 -10.64
C LYS A 393 8.98 21.41 -10.91
N ASP A 394 8.74 22.66 -11.29
CA ASP A 394 9.81 23.63 -11.57
C ASP A 394 10.61 24.01 -10.31
N LYS A 395 10.00 23.88 -9.12
CA LYS A 395 10.66 24.12 -7.82
C LYS A 395 11.34 22.87 -7.25
N ALA A 396 10.86 21.68 -7.62
CA ALA A 396 11.43 20.40 -7.21
C ALA A 396 12.76 20.20 -7.95
N SER A 397 13.85 20.49 -7.27
CA SER A 397 15.22 20.42 -7.82
C SER A 397 15.70 18.98 -8.09
N SER A 398 14.87 17.96 -7.86
CA SER A 398 15.22 16.54 -8.05
C SER A 398 14.06 15.71 -8.64
N SER A 399 14.41 14.79 -9.55
CA SER A 399 13.49 13.85 -10.19
C SER A 399 12.89 12.80 -9.24
N ALA A 400 13.50 12.57 -8.07
CA ALA A 400 13.04 11.60 -7.09
C ALA A 400 11.75 12.06 -6.37
N GLN A 401 11.58 13.37 -6.16
CA GLN A 401 10.37 13.93 -5.53
C GLN A 401 9.12 13.72 -6.40
N VAL A 402 9.28 13.65 -7.72
CA VAL A 402 8.17 13.46 -8.66
C VAL A 402 7.65 12.02 -8.62
N VAL A 403 8.54 11.02 -8.60
CA VAL A 403 8.15 9.61 -8.41
C VAL A 403 7.53 9.40 -7.04
N LEU A 404 8.04 10.10 -6.01
CA LEU A 404 7.40 10.12 -4.70
C LEU A 404 5.98 10.67 -4.80
N LEU A 405 5.73 11.74 -5.55
CA LEU A 405 4.41 12.35 -5.72
C LEU A 405 3.42 11.41 -6.41
N VAL A 406 3.80 10.81 -7.55
CA VAL A 406 2.98 9.81 -8.27
C VAL A 406 2.62 8.62 -7.38
N VAL A 407 3.55 8.21 -6.52
CA VAL A 407 3.39 7.04 -5.64
C VAL A 407 2.96 7.43 -4.23
N SER A 408 2.69 8.70 -3.91
CA SER A 408 2.18 9.15 -2.60
C SER A 408 0.68 9.35 -2.60
N PHE A 409 0.08 9.58 -3.77
CA PHE A 409 -1.37 9.59 -3.94
C PHE A 409 -1.92 8.16 -4.04
#